data_AF-A0A212QFW1-F1
#
_entry.id   AF-A0A212QFW1-F1
#
_cell.length_a   1.000
_cell.length_b   1.000
_cell.length_c   1.000
_cell.angle_alpha   90.00
_cell.angle_beta   90.00
_cell.angle_gamma   90.00
#
_symmetry.space_group_name_H-M   'P 1'
#
loop_
_entity.id
_entity.type
_entity.pdbx_description
1 polymer ?
#
loop_
_entity_poly.entity_id
_entity_poly.type
_entity_poly.pdbx_seq_one_letter_code
_entity_poly.pdbx_strand_id
1 'polypeptide(L)' 'MTVIESLRKNARFLGSGIFSAVALLLVWRAVNGAPLIQPQSDFGIVLGALAVTAYVVIQDLRESNGKSS' A
#
# COMPACT_ATOMS: atom_id res chain seq x y z
N MET A 1 -15.92 0.53 13.65
CA MET A 1 -14.63 -0.17 13.46
C MET A 1 -13.48 0.76 13.82
N THR A 2 -12.39 0.28 14.42
CA THR A 2 -11.20 1.12 14.69
C THR A 2 -10.19 1.07 13.53
N VAL A 3 -9.25 2.03 13.48
CA VAL A 3 -8.16 2.07 12.50
C VAL A 3 -7.32 0.78 12.54
N ILE A 4 -7.02 0.29 13.74
CA ILE A 4 -6.21 -0.92 13.95
C ILE A 4 -6.92 -2.17 13.41
N GLU A 5 -8.23 -2.27 13.59
CA GLU A 5 -9.03 -3.38 13.05
C GLU A 5 -9.10 -3.35 11.53
N SER A 6 -9.31 -2.17 10.93
CA SER A 6 -9.27 -2.00 9.48
C SER A 6 -7.91 -2.40 8.91
N LEU A 7 -6.81 -1.99 9.55
CA LEU A 7 -5.48 -2.38 9.13
C LEU A 7 -5.27 -3.88 9.25
N ARG A 8 -5.72 -4.52 10.34
CA ARG A 8 -5.61 -5.97 10.51
C ARG A 8 -6.42 -6.75 9.48
N LYS A 9 -7.65 -6.32 9.20
CA LYS A 9 -8.54 -6.91 8.19
C LYS A 9 -7.91 -6.84 6.79
N ASN A 10 -7.33 -5.70 6.45
CA ASN A 10 -6.76 -5.44 5.14
C ASN A 10 -5.25 -5.72 5.04
N ALA A 11 -4.59 -6.18 6.12
CA ALA A 11 -3.15 -6.37 6.19
C ALA A 11 -2.61 -7.31 5.11
N ARG A 12 -3.33 -8.39 4.81
CA ARG A 12 -2.95 -9.32 3.73
C ARG A 12 -3.03 -8.67 2.35
N PHE A 13 -4.07 -7.90 2.10
CA PHE A 13 -4.25 -7.20 0.82
C PHE A 13 -3.19 -6.10 0.65
N LEU A 14 -3.00 -5.26 1.66
CA LEU A 14 -2.00 -4.19 1.64
C LEU A 14 -0.58 -4.75 1.54
N GLY A 15 -0.26 -5.77 2.34
CA GLY A 15 1.05 -6.41 2.33
C GLY A 15 1.38 -7.06 0.99
N SER A 16 0.44 -7.83 0.41
CA SER A 16 0.64 -8.46 -0.89
C SER A 16 0.72 -7.44 -2.03
N GLY A 17 -0.11 -6.39 -1.99
CA GLY A 17 -0.08 -5.30 -2.98
C GLY A 17 1.24 -4.54 -2.97
N ILE A 18 1.69 -4.10 -1.79
CA ILE A 18 2.97 -3.39 -1.63
C ILE A 18 4.14 -4.29 -2.05
N PHE A 19 4.16 -5.55 -1.60
CA PHE A 19 5.21 -6.49 -1.95
C PHE A 19 5.28 -6.75 -3.47
N SER A 20 4.12 -6.94 -4.12
CA SER A 20 4.05 -7.14 -5.56
C SER A 20 4.54 -5.92 -6.34
N ALA A 21 4.14 -4.70 -5.91
CA ALA A 21 4.61 -3.47 -6.53
C ALA A 21 6.12 -3.28 -6.40
N VAL A 22 6.69 -3.55 -5.22
CA VAL A 22 8.15 -3.49 -5.00
C VAL A 22 8.87 -4.55 -5.84
N ALA A 23 8.37 -5.78 -5.86
CA ALA A 23 8.96 -6.86 -6.65
C ALA A 23 8.99 -6.54 -8.15
N LEU A 24 7.87 -6.04 -8.70
CA LEU A 24 7.79 -5.62 -10.11
C LEU A 24 8.78 -4.49 -10.43
N LEU A 25 8.92 -3.52 -9.53
CA LEU A 25 9.87 -2.41 -9.71
C LEU A 25 11.32 -2.89 -9.67
N LEU A 26 11.67 -3.81 -8.77
CA LEU A 26 13.01 -4.38 -8.73
C LEU A 26 13.34 -5.18 -9.99
N VAL A 27 12.40 -6.00 -10.47
CA VAL A 27 12.56 -6.74 -11.74
C VAL A 27 12.71 -5.76 -12.90
N TRP A 28 11.87 -4.74 -12.98
CA TRP A 28 11.95 -3.72 -14.03
C TRP A 28 13.30 -3.00 -14.02
N ARG A 29 13.80 -2.61 -12.85
CA ARG A 29 15.11 -1.95 -12.72
C ARG A 29 16.25 -2.88 -13.12
N ALA A 30 16.20 -4.14 -12.70
CA ALA A 30 17.19 -5.15 -13.06
C ALA A 30 17.26 -5.36 -14.58
N VAL A 31 16.10 -5.47 -15.25
CA VAL A 31 16.01 -5.65 -16.71
C VAL A 31 16.57 -4.45 -17.47
N ASN A 32 16.39 -3.23 -16.95
CA ASN A 32 16.88 -2.01 -17.58
C ASN A 32 18.33 -1.64 -17.17
N GLY A 33 19.02 -2.47 -16.39
CA GLY A 33 20.37 -2.16 -15.90
C GLY A 33 20.43 -0.94 -14.97
N ALA A 34 19.29 -0.53 -14.41
CA ALA A 34 19.19 0.62 -13.52
C ALA A 34 19.56 0.22 -12.08
N PRO A 35 20.02 1.17 -11.24
CA PRO A 35 20.26 0.91 -9.83
C PRO A 35 19.00 0.36 -9.14
N LEU A 36 19.16 -0.71 -8.36
CA LEU A 36 18.05 -1.34 -7.63
C LEU A 36 17.48 -0.42 -6.56
N ILE A 37 18.32 0.43 -5.96
CA ILE A 37 17.94 1.43 -4.97
C ILE A 37 18.09 2.81 -5.61
N GLN A 38 17.01 3.59 -5.62
CA GLN A 38 16.94 4.94 -6.16
C GLN A 38 16.13 5.81 -5.18
N PRO A 39 16.79 6.51 -4.24
CA PRO A 39 16.12 7.16 -3.11
C PRO A 39 14.95 8.07 -3.49
N GLN A 40 15.07 8.80 -4.60
CA GLN A 40 13.99 9.68 -5.08
C GLN A 40 12.77 8.90 -5.57
N SER A 41 12.97 7.84 -6.34
CA SER A 41 11.88 6.98 -6.83
C SER A 41 11.30 6.12 -5.70
N ASP A 42 12.15 5.63 -4.81
CA ASP A 42 11.76 4.78 -3.67
C ASP A 42 10.89 5.54 -2.66
N PHE A 43 11.18 6.82 -2.46
CA PHE A 43 10.32 7.69 -1.64
C PHE A 43 8.90 7.79 -2.21
N GLY A 44 8.77 7.87 -3.54
CA GLY A 44 7.48 7.84 -4.23
C GLY A 44 6.69 6.54 -3.98
N ILE A 45 7.38 5.39 -3.94
CA ILE A 45 6.76 4.09 -3.64
C ILE A 45 6.21 4.09 -2.20
N VAL A 46 6.99 4.58 -1.24
CA VAL A 46 6.58 4.66 0.17
C VAL A 46 5.37 5.58 0.32
N LEU A 47 5.38 6.76 -0.31
CA LEU A 47 4.24 7.68 -0.29
C LEU A 47 2.98 7.06 -0.93
N GLY A 48 3.14 6.36 -2.06
CA GLY A 48 2.04 5.65 -2.71
C GLY A 48 1.45 4.56 -1.82
N ALA A 49 2.30 3.76 -1.17
CA ALA A 49 1.88 2.72 -0.23
C ALA A 49 1.11 3.31 0.97
N LEU A 50 1.58 4.43 1.51
CA LEU A 50 0.89 5.16 2.58
C LEU A 50 -0.47 5.69 2.13
N ALA A 51 -0.55 6.28 0.94
CA ALA A 51 -1.80 6.81 0.39
C ALA A 51 -2.85 5.71 0.17
N VAL A 52 -2.45 4.56 -0.38
CA VAL A 52 -3.34 3.40 -0.56
C VAL A 52 -3.81 2.86 0.79
N THR A 53 -2.89 2.72 1.75
CA THR A 53 -3.22 2.27 3.11
C THR A 53 -4.23 3.20 3.79
N ALA A 54 -4.00 4.51 3.72
CA ALA A 54 -4.91 5.51 4.25
C ALA A 54 -6.29 5.45 3.57
N TYR A 55 -6.32 5.32 2.24
CA TYR A 55 -7.56 5.20 1.49
C TYR A 55 -8.40 3.99 1.94
N VAL A 56 -7.78 2.81 2.05
CA VAL A 56 -8.45 1.59 2.49
C VAL A 56 -9.03 1.77 3.89
N VAL A 57 -8.26 2.33 4.82
CA VAL A 57 -8.72 2.60 6.18
C VAL A 57 -9.92 3.56 6.20
N ILE A 58 -9.85 4.65 5.43
CA ILE A 58 -10.93 5.64 5.36
C ILE A 58 -12.20 5.01 4.76
N GLN A 59 -12.06 4.19 3.72
CA GLN A 59 -13.19 3.47 3.12
C GLN A 59 -13.86 2.52 4.13
N ASP A 60 -13.06 1.71 4.82
CA ASP A 60 -13.56 0.69 5.76
C ASP A 60 -14.27 1.36 6.96
N LEU A 61 -13.77 2.51 7.42
CA LEU A 61 -14.42 3.34 8.44
C LEU A 61 -15.74 3.95 7.94
N ARG A 62 -15.77 4.46 6.69
CA ARG A 62 -16.99 5.01 6.09
C ARG A 62 -18.08 3.95 5.95
N GLU A 63 -17.75 2.76 5.44
CA GLU A 63 -18.70 1.66 5.31
C GLU A 63 -19.20 1.18 6.68
N SER A 64 -18.30 1.07 7.67
CA SER A 64 -18.67 0.69 9.04
C SER A 64 -19.63 1.70 9.68
N ASN A 65 -19.49 2.99 9.40
CA ASN A 65 -20.36 4.02 9.95
C ASN A 65 -21.70 4.11 9.19
N GLY A 66 -21.71 3.84 7.88
CA GLY A 66 -22.93 3.84 7.06
C GLY A 66 -23.86 2.65 7.31
N LYS A 67 -23.34 1.52 7.80
CA LYS A 67 -24.14 0.32 8.15
C LYS A 67 -24.84 0.40 9.51
N SER A 68 -24.61 1.46 10.28
CA SER A 68 -25.20 1.64 11.61
C SER A 68 -26.47 2.50 11.59
N SER A 69 -27.02 2.80 10.40
CA SER A 69 -28.28 3.55 10.20
C SER A 69 -29.38 2.66 9.64
#